data_AF-A0A1V4TFB3-F1
#
_entry.id   AF-A0A1V4TFB3-F1
#
_cell.length_a   1.000
_cell.length_b   1.000
_cell.length_c   1.000
_cell.angle_alpha   90.00
_cell.angle_beta   90.00
_cell.angle_gamma   90.00
#
_symmetry.space_group_name_H-M   'P 1'
#
loop_
_entity.id
_entity.type
_entity.pdbx_description
1 polymer ?
#
loop_
_entity_poly.entity_id
_entity_poly.type
_entity_poly.pdbx_seq_one_letter_code
_entity_poly.pdbx_strand_id
1 'polypeptide(L)' 'MDEALFLADRIVVMTARPSSIGQIHEVKWPRPRDRASPEFAALRKQILAQLESMVKVEE' A
#
# COMPACT_ATOMS: atom_id res chain seq x y z
N MET A 1 0.60 -8.50 2.67
CA MET A 1 0.20 -7.13 2.22
C MET A 1 -1.22 -6.84 2.67
N ASP A 2 -2.14 -7.79 2.45
CA ASP A 2 -3.55 -7.65 2.80
C ASP A 2 -3.78 -7.40 4.30
N GLU A 3 -2.92 -7.92 5.18
CA GLU A 3 -2.95 -7.65 6.63
C GLU A 3 -2.62 -6.18 6.94
N ALA A 4 -1.66 -5.58 6.23
CA ALA A 4 -1.29 -4.18 6.43
C ALA A 4 -2.44 -3.25 6.00
N LEU A 5 -3.09 -3.56 4.88
CA LEU A 5 -4.31 -2.86 4.42
C LEU A 5 -5.45 -3.00 5.43
N PHE A 6 -5.63 -4.19 6.01
CA PHE A 6 -6.71 -4.45 6.93
C PHE A 6 -6.50 -3.85 8.32
N LEU A 7 -5.26 -3.82 8.82
CA LEU A 7 -4.98 -3.46 10.22
C LEU A 7 -4.44 -2.04 10.38
N ALA A 8 -3.64 -1.55 9.44
CA ALA A 8 -2.90 -0.31 9.63
C ALA A 8 -3.76 0.93 9.37
N ASP A 9 -3.53 1.99 10.13
CA ASP A 9 -4.09 3.33 9.83
C ASP A 9 -3.19 4.11 8.86
N ARG A 10 -1.96 3.63 8.66
CA ARG A 10 -0.97 4.21 7.76
C ARG A 10 -0.09 3.11 7.19
N ILE A 11 0.11 3.14 5.87
CA ILE A 11 0.98 2.22 5.14
C ILE A 11 2.11 3.04 4.53
N VAL A 12 3.35 2.62 4.76
CA VAL A 12 4.53 3.28 4.22
C VAL A 12 5.20 2.35 3.23
N VAL A 13 5.33 2.81 1.98
CA VAL A 13 6.05 2.13 0.91
C VAL A 13 7.47 2.69 0.87
N MET A 14 8.46 1.83 0.99
CA MET A 14 9.87 2.19 0.98
C MET A 14 10.48 2.00 -0.42
N THR A 15 11.49 2.79 -0.75
CA THR A 15 12.27 2.60 -1.98
C THR A 15 13.23 1.41 -1.87
N ALA A 16 13.69 0.92 -3.03
CA ALA A 16 14.81 -0.02 -3.11
C ALA A 16 16.10 0.58 -2.53
N ARG A 17 17.15 -0.24 -2.40
CA ARG A 17 18.37 0.14 -1.69
C ARG A 17 19.12 1.28 -2.41
N PRO A 18 19.65 2.26 -1.67
CA PRO A 18 19.48 2.50 -0.23
C PRO A 18 18.06 2.95 0.12
N SER A 19 17.46 2.37 1.16
CA SER A 19 16.03 2.53 1.45
C SER A 19 15.70 3.92 1.98
N SER A 20 14.67 4.53 1.41
CA SER A 20 14.05 5.78 1.88
C SER A 20 12.53 5.63 1.90
N ILE A 21 11.83 6.60 2.49
CA ILE A 21 10.36 6.65 2.43
C ILE A 21 9.97 7.09 1.01
N GLY A 22 9.29 6.20 0.27
CA GLY A 22 8.80 6.50 -1.08
C GLY A 22 7.43 7.15 -1.05
N GLN A 23 6.43 6.46 -0.48
CA GLN A 23 5.08 6.99 -0.35
C GLN A 23 4.41 6.56 0.94
N ILE A 24 3.50 7.38 1.42
CA ILE A 24 2.69 7.13 2.61
C ILE A 24 1.23 7.15 2.18
N HIS A 25 0.50 6.09 2.54
CA HIS A 25 -0.93 5.98 2.33
C HIS A 25 -1.65 6.01 3.69
N GLU A 26 -2.57 6.95 3.87
CA GLU A 26 -3.42 7.04 5.06
C GLU A 26 -4.70 6.23 4.85
N VAL A 27 -5.02 5.35 5.81
CA VAL A 27 -6.25 4.53 5.78
C VAL A 27 -7.26 5.13 6.74
N LYS A 28 -8.12 6.01 6.22
CA LYS A 28 -9.09 6.79 7.02
C LYS A 28 -10.42 6.08 7.30
N TRP A 29 -10.58 4.83 6.84
CA TRP A 29 -11.84 4.11 7.02
C TRP A 29 -11.97 3.56 8.44
N PRO A 30 -13.17 3.66 9.05
CA PRO A 30 -13.43 3.16 10.39
C PRO A 30 -13.29 1.63 10.46
N ARG A 31 -13.02 1.11 11.67
CA ARG A 31 -13.02 -0.32 11.97
C ARG A 31 -14.42 -0.76 12.42
N PRO A 32 -14.86 -2.01 12.14
CA PRO A 32 -14.19 -3.03 11.34
C PRO A 32 -14.22 -2.71 9.84
N ARG A 33 -13.12 -2.98 9.14
CA ARG A 33 -13.02 -2.72 7.70
C ARG A 33 -13.63 -3.86 6.90
N ASP A 34 -14.27 -3.54 5.78
CA ASP A 34 -14.74 -4.53 4.83
C ASP A 34 -13.66 -4.82 3.78
N ARG A 35 -13.18 -6.07 3.73
CA ARG A 35 -12.16 -6.52 2.77
C ARG A 35 -12.71 -6.63 1.34
N ALA A 36 -14.03 -6.74 1.18
CA ALA A 36 -14.71 -6.77 -0.10
C ALA A 36 -15.07 -5.37 -0.62
N SER A 37 -14.81 -4.32 0.18
CA SER A 37 -15.14 -2.95 -0.22
C SER A 37 -14.34 -2.51 -1.46
N PRO A 38 -14.95 -1.73 -2.37
CA PRO A 38 -14.26 -1.17 -3.52
C PRO A 38 -13.03 -0.35 -3.14
N GLU A 39 -13.09 0.36 -2.02
CA GLU A 39 -12.01 1.20 -1.53
C GLU A 39 -10.80 0.36 -1.10
N PHE A 40 -11.03 -0.77 -0.42
CA PHE A 40 -9.97 -1.72 -0.06
C PHE A 40 -9.28 -2.29 -1.31
N ALA A 41 -10.08 -2.71 -2.30
CA ALA A 41 -9.57 -3.22 -3.57
C ALA A 41 -8.77 -2.14 -4.34
N ALA A 42 -9.22 -0.89 -4.33
CA ALA A 42 -8.55 0.23 -4.98
C ALA A 42 -7.19 0.52 -4.33
N LEU A 43 -7.14 0.63 -3.00
CA LEU A 43 -5.89 0.89 -2.28
C LEU A 43 -4.88 -0.26 -2.46
N ARG A 44 -5.37 -1.51 -2.44
CA ARG A 44 -4.56 -2.69 -2.74
C ARG A 44 -3.92 -2.61 -4.12
N LYS A 45 -4.72 -2.30 -5.14
CA LYS A 45 -4.26 -2.16 -6.53
C LYS A 45 -3.23 -1.03 -6.66
N GLN A 46 -3.46 0.10 -5.99
CA GLN A 46 -2.56 1.26 -6.02
C GLN A 46 -1.18 0.92 -5.43
N ILE A 47 -1.15 0.29 -4.25
CA ILE A 47 0.11 -0.09 -3.60
C ILE A 47 0.84 -1.14 -4.42
N LEU A 48 0.13 -2.15 -4.96
CA LEU A 48 0.74 -3.18 -5.79
C LEU A 48 1.38 -2.60 -7.05
N ALA A 49 0.65 -1.74 -7.78
CA ALA A 49 1.17 -1.07 -8.97
C ALA A 49 2.41 -0.21 -8.66
N GLN A 50 2.44 0.43 -7.49
CA GLN A 50 3.59 1.18 -7.03
C GLN A 50 4.82 0.27 -6.82
N LEU A 51 4.64 -0.85 -6.12
CA LEU A 51 5.71 -1.83 -5.90
C LEU A 51 6.25 -2.38 -7.23
N GLU A 52 5.37 -2.74 -8.16
CA GLU A 52 5.75 -3.23 -9.49
C GLU A 52 6.55 -2.18 -10.28
N SER A 53 6.14 -0.90 -10.21
CA SER A 53 6.86 0.18 -10.88
C SER A 53 8.28 0.37 -10.35
N MET A 54 8.50 0.14 -9.05
CA MET A 54 9.81 0.28 -8.42
C MET A 54 10.76 -0.86 -8.81
N VAL A 55 10.23 -2.06 -9.04
CA VAL A 55 11.02 -3.21 -9.50
C VAL A 55 11.49 -3.03 -10.95
N LYS A 56 10.65 -2.45 -11.82
CA LYS A 56 10.99 -2.26 -13.25
C LYS A 56 12.05 -1.20 -13.53
N VAL A 57 12.37 -0.34 -12.56
CA VAL A 57 13.40 0.70 -12.72
C VAL A 57 14.82 0.11 -12.57
N GLU A 58 14.94 -1.11 -12.05
CA GLU A 58 16.23 -1.78 -11.81
C GLU A 58 16.68 -2.74 -12.94
N GLU A 59 15.93 -2.84 -14.06
CA GLU A 59 16.34 -3.52 -15.31
C GLU A 59 16.88 -2.52 -16.35
#